data_AF-A0A6B3FV16-F1
#
_entry.id   AF-A0A6B3FV16-F1
#
_cell.length_a   1.000
_cell.length_b   1.000
_cell.length_c   1.000
_cell.angle_alpha   90.00
_cell.angle_beta   90.00
_cell.angle_gamma   90.00
#
_symmetry.space_group_name_H-M   'P 1'
#
loop_
_entity.id
_entity.type
_entity.pdbx_description
1 polymer ?
#
loop_
_entity_poly.entity_id
_entity_poly.type
_entity_poly.pdbx_seq_one_letter_code
_entity_poly.pdbx_strand_id
1 'polypeptide(L)' 'MGASMIMQKGANVPVPAGAVRVELGWHAAPGAPDVDASALLLVAGKVRGDADFVFYNQPAHA' A
#
# COMPACT_ATOMS: atom_id res chain seq x y z
N MET A 1 2.02 6.52 22.73
CA MET A 1 2.89 7.43 21.95
C MET A 1 3.79 6.56 21.08
N GLY A 2 3.38 6.31 19.84
CA GLY A 2 4.19 5.50 18.93
C GLY A 2 5.44 6.28 18.55
N ALA A 3 6.62 5.68 18.69
CA ALA A 3 7.86 6.28 18.20
C ALA A 3 7.71 6.60 16.71
N SER A 4 8.10 7.82 16.31
CA SER A 4 8.26 8.17 14.90
C SER A 4 9.39 7.30 14.33
N MET A 5 9.04 6.15 13.78
CA MET A 5 10.01 5.21 13.25
C MET A 5 10.40 5.67 11.85
N ILE A 6 11.59 6.28 11.75
CA ILE A 6 12.17 6.64 10.46
C ILE A 6 12.68 5.35 9.81
N MET A 7 12.07 4.97 8.69
CA MET A 7 12.52 3.85 7.89
C MET A 7 13.37 4.34 6.72
N GLN A 8 14.48 3.65 6.46
CA GLN A 8 15.26 3.87 5.24
C GLN A 8 14.56 3.20 4.04
N LYS A 9 14.79 3.72 2.82
CA LYS A 9 14.27 3.11 1.59
C LYS A 9 14.68 1.63 1.51
N GLY A 10 13.69 0.75 1.35
CA GLY A 10 13.90 -0.71 1.26
C GLY A 10 13.98 -1.43 2.61
N ALA A 11 13.90 -0.72 3.75
CA ALA A 11 13.82 -1.36 5.05
C ALA A 11 12.46 -2.06 5.24
N ASN A 12 12.46 -3.12 6.04
CA ASN A 12 11.26 -3.84 6.47
C ASN A 12 11.13 -3.73 8.00
N VAL A 13 9.89 -3.69 8.50
CA VAL A 13 9.61 -3.69 9.94
C VAL A 13 8.42 -4.63 10.22
N PRO A 14 8.43 -5.41 11.32
CA PRO A 14 7.26 -6.18 11.72
C PRO A 14 6.06 -5.26 12.01
N VAL A 15 4.86 -5.68 11.60
CA VAL A 15 3.60 -4.98 11.89
C VAL A 15 2.70 -5.91 12.71
N PRO A 16 2.81 -5.93 14.05
CA PRO A 16 2.04 -6.85 14.90
C PRO A 16 0.61 -6.34 15.11
N ALA A 17 -0.16 -6.24 14.03
CA ALA A 17 -1.55 -5.80 14.04
C ALA A 17 -2.43 -6.72 13.19
N GLY A 18 -3.65 -6.99 13.65
CA GLY A 18 -4.63 -7.79 12.89
C GLY A 18 -5.31 -7.01 11.76
N ALA A 19 -5.20 -5.67 11.78
CA ALA A 19 -5.68 -4.79 10.73
C ALA A 19 -4.72 -3.60 10.60
N VAL A 20 -4.51 -3.13 9.37
CA VAL A 20 -3.60 -2.03 9.06
C VAL A 20 -4.35 -1.01 8.21
N ARG A 21 -4.14 0.28 8.51
CA ARG A 21 -4.53 1.40 7.65
C ARG A 21 -3.27 1.95 6.99
N VAL A 22 -3.27 2.03 5.66
CA VAL A 22 -2.20 2.67 4.89
C VAL A 22 -2.72 4.02 4.41
N GLU A 23 -1.95 5.07 4.67
CA GLU A 23 -2.25 6.43 4.22
C GLU A 23 -1.13 6.92 3.32
N LEU A 24 -1.49 7.57 2.22
CA LEU A 24 -0.57 8.14 1.25
C LEU A 24 -0.81 9.64 1.19
N GLY A 25 0.21 10.43 1.54
CA GLY A 25 0.20 11.88 1.42
C GLY A 25 1.29 12.32 0.47
N TRP A 26 0.95 13.19 -0.48
CA TRP A 26 1.91 13.80 -1.40
C TRP A 26 1.59 15.28 -1.58
N HIS A 27 2.60 16.06 -1.97
CA HIS A 27 2.43 17.46 -2.28
C HIS A 27 2.26 17.62 -3.79
N ALA A 28 1.08 18.07 -4.22
CA ALA A 28 0.82 18.39 -5.62
C ALA A 28 1.59 19.67 -6.02
N ALA A 29 2.35 19.60 -7.10
CA ALA A 29 3.07 20.73 -7.67
C ALA A 29 3.10 20.60 -9.20
N PRO A 30 3.31 21.71 -9.95
CA PRO A 30 3.45 21.63 -11.40
C PRO A 30 4.54 20.62 -11.80
N GLY A 31 4.17 19.63 -12.62
CA GLY A 31 5.06 18.55 -13.07
C GLY A 31 5.23 17.38 -12.09
N ALA A 32 4.57 17.40 -10.92
CA ALA A 32 4.50 16.22 -10.06
C ALA A 32 3.61 15.14 -10.71
N PRO A 33 3.96 13.85 -10.57
CA PRO A 33 3.14 12.77 -11.08
C PRO A 33 1.85 12.63 -10.27
N ASP A 34 0.81 12.12 -10.92
CA ASP A 34 -0.36 11.60 -10.22
C ASP A 34 0.03 10.34 -9.42
N VAL A 35 -0.66 10.13 -8.31
CA VAL A 35 -0.36 9.06 -7.37
C VAL A 35 -1.60 8.22 -7.16
N ASP A 36 -1.48 6.93 -7.45
CA ASP A 36 -2.52 5.94 -7.20
C ASP A 36 -2.08 4.96 -6.10
N ALA A 37 -3.03 4.56 -5.26
CA ALA A 37 -2.85 3.50 -4.28
C ALA A 37 -3.50 2.20 -4.77
N SER A 38 -2.72 1.13 -4.73
CA SER A 38 -3.20 -0.22 -5.06
C SER A 38 -2.63 -1.26 -4.10
N ALA A 39 -3.34 -2.38 -3.96
CA ALA A 39 -2.88 -3.53 -3.20
C ALA A 39 -3.00 -4.82 -4.02
N LEU A 40 -2.05 -5.72 -3.84
CA LEU A 40 -2.02 -7.03 -4.51
C LEU A 40 -2.01 -8.13 -3.44
N LEU A 41 -3.00 -9.01 -3.48
CA LEU A 41 -3.02 -10.19 -2.63
C LEU A 41 -2.26 -11.31 -3.35
N LEU A 42 -1.11 -11.69 -2.80
CA LEU A 42 -0.21 -12.65 -3.43
C LEU A 42 -0.24 -14.01 -2.73
N VAL A 43 -0.23 -15.06 -3.55
CA VAL A 43 0.05 -16.45 -3.13
C VAL A 43 1.24 -16.95 -3.93
N ALA A 44 2.28 -17.41 -3.25
CA ALA A 44 3.55 -17.83 -3.88
C ALA A 44 4.13 -16.77 -4.84
N GLY A 45 3.98 -15.49 -4.50
CA GLY A 45 4.53 -14.37 -5.28
C GLY A 45 3.68 -13.92 -6.48
N LYS A 46 2.45 -14.43 -6.65
CA LYS A 46 1.54 -14.04 -7.74
C LYS A 46 0.10 -13.85 -7.24
N VAL A 47 -0.64 -12.95 -7.87
CA VAL A 47 -2.11 -12.86 -7.69
C VAL A 47 -2.79 -14.13 -8.19
N ARG A 48 -3.89 -14.54 -7.56
CA ARG A 48 -4.66 -15.72 -8.01
C ARG A 48 -5.53 -15.39 -9.23
N GLY A 49 -5.86 -14.11 -9.42
CA GLY A 49 -6.61 -13.56 -10.55
C GLY A 49 -6.92 -12.08 -10.32
N ASP A 50 -7.70 -11.48 -11.22
CA ASP A 50 -7.96 -10.03 -11.21
C ASP A 50 -8.68 -9.54 -9.93
N ALA A 51 -9.42 -10.44 -9.27
CA ALA A 51 -10.08 -10.15 -8.00
C ALA A 51 -9.10 -9.82 -6.85
N ASP A 52 -7.84 -10.24 -6.93
CA ASP A 52 -6.80 -9.99 -5.91
C ASP A 52 -6.07 -8.66 -6.12
N PHE A 53 -6.43 -7.89 -7.15
CA PHE A 53 -5.91 -6.56 -7.40
C PHE A 53 -6.92 -5.51 -6.93
N VAL A 54 -6.55 -4.77 -5.89
CA VAL A 54 -7.36 -3.68 -5.33
C VAL A 54 -6.80 -2.35 -5.82
N PHE A 55 -7.66 -1.52 -6.41
CA PHE A 55 -7.30 -0.20 -6.95
C PHE A 55 -8.56 0.69 -7.02
N TYR A 56 -8.45 1.91 -7.53
CA TYR A 56 -9.56 2.87 -7.51
C TYR A 56 -10.87 2.35 -8.12
N ASN A 57 -10.82 1.50 -9.15
CA ASN A 57 -12.00 0.95 -9.83
C ASN A 57 -12.48 -0.40 -9.27
N GLN A 58 -11.71 -0.99 -8.35
CA GLN A 58 -12.04 -2.23 -7.64
C GLN A 58 -11.53 -2.09 -6.18
N PRO A 59 -12.27 -1.42 -5.30
CA PRO A 59 -11.79 -1.03 -3.98
C PRO A 59 -11.75 -2.17 -2.96
N ALA A 60 -12.25 -3.36 -3.33
CA ALA A 60 -12.25 -4.56 -2.50
C ALA A 60 -11.88 -5.78 -3.33
N HIS A 61 -11.19 -6.74 -2.71
CA HIS A 61 -10.98 -8.07 -3.28
C HIS A 61 -12.19 -8.97 -2.98
N ALA A 62 -12.30 -10.09 -3.73
CA ALA A 62 -13.31 -11.12 -3.50
C ALA A 62 -12.87 -12.18 -2.47
#